data_AF-A0A2G2WJN2-F1
#
_entry.id   AF-A0A2G2WJN2-F1
#
_cell.length_a   1.000
_cell.length_b   1.000
_cell.length_c   1.000
_cell.angle_alpha   90.00
_cell.angle_beta   90.00
_cell.angle_gamma   90.00
#
_symmetry.space_group_name_H-M   'P 1'
#
loop_
_entity.id
_entity.type
_entity.pdbx_description
1 polymer ?
#
loop_
_entity_poly.entity_id
_entity_poly.type
_entity_poly.pdbx_seq_one_letter_code
_entity_poly.pdbx_strand_id
1 'polypeptide(L)'
;MVLNVPVGSGEVIVVDAILPVKLDHAHASVISVSQSDLTMLAHTHGGKERSEHEFRALAIEAGFKGINFVCCVCSFWVMEFCK
;
A
#
# COMPACT_ATOMS: atom_id res chain seq x y z
N MET A 1 1.78 -0.96 7.36
CA MET A 1 2.99 -1.01 8.24
C MET A 1 4.20 -0.67 7.41
N VAL A 2 4.95 0.37 7.78
CA VAL A 2 6.21 0.74 7.10
C VAL A 2 7.38 0.22 7.94
N LEU A 3 8.24 -0.59 7.32
CA LEU A 3 9.46 -1.10 7.93
C LEU A 3 10.66 -0.42 7.27
N ASN A 4 11.42 0.33 8.06
CA ASN A 4 12.73 0.79 7.64
C ASN A 4 13.75 -0.31 7.90
N VAL A 5 14.30 -0.90 6.84
CA VAL A 5 15.39 -1.88 6.98
C VAL A 5 16.72 -1.12 7.03
N PRO A 6 17.50 -1.21 8.13
CA PRO A 6 18.78 -0.53 8.20
C PRO A 6 19.87 -1.41 7.61
N VAL A 7 20.05 -1.41 6.28
CA VAL A 7 21.31 -1.88 5.66
C VAL A 7 21.58 -1.16 4.34
N GLY A 8 22.61 -0.31 4.30
CA GLY A 8 23.43 0.01 3.11
C GLY A 8 22.83 0.76 1.91
N SER A 9 21.62 0.46 1.44
CA SER A 9 21.02 0.98 0.19
C SER A 9 19.94 2.05 0.41
N GLY A 10 19.27 2.06 1.57
CA GLY A 10 18.22 3.04 1.90
C GLY A 10 16.89 2.79 1.19
N GLU A 11 16.55 1.53 0.95
CA GLU A 11 15.25 1.08 0.47
C GLU A 11 14.24 1.03 1.63
N VAL A 12 12.97 1.36 1.35
CA VAL A 12 11.89 1.31 2.35
C VAL A 12 10.92 0.20 1.97
N ILE A 13 10.57 -0.66 2.93
CA ILE A 13 9.57 -1.72 2.73
C ILE A 13 8.24 -1.24 3.30
N VAL A 14 7.23 -1.19 2.44
CA VAL A 14 5.85 -0.87 2.83
C VAL A 14 5.02 -2.14 2.71
N VAL A 15 4.33 -2.51 3.79
CA VAL A 15 3.35 -3.60 3.79
C VAL A 15 1.98 -3.00 4.01
N ASP A 16 1.15 -2.96 2.97
CA ASP A 16 -0.17 -2.36 3.05
C ASP A 16 -1.16 -2.92 2.03
N ALA A 17 -2.45 -2.67 2.24
CA ALA A 17 -3.46 -3.00 1.25
C ALA A 17 -3.39 -2.05 0.05
N ILE A 18 -3.78 -2.54 -1.13
CA ILE A 18 -3.95 -1.70 -2.32
C ILE A 18 -5.44 -1.66 -2.67
N LEU A 19 -6.03 -0.47 -2.61
CA LEU A 19 -7.41 -0.25 -3.00
C LEU A 19 -7.51 -0.29 -4.54
N PRO A 20 -8.23 -1.27 -5.12
CA PRO A 20 -8.36 -1.36 -6.57
C PRO A 20 -9.25 -0.23 -7.10
N VAL A 21 -8.87 0.34 -8.25
CA VAL A 21 -9.62 1.43 -8.90
C VAL A 21 -10.97 0.94 -9.42
N LYS A 22 -11.06 -0.33 -9.82
CA LYS A 22 -12.31 -0.95 -10.27
C LYS A 22 -12.87 -1.80 -9.14
N LEU A 23 -14.09 -1.49 -8.73
CA LEU A 23 -14.86 -2.34 -7.83
C LEU A 23 -15.27 -3.62 -8.55
N ASP A 24 -14.93 -4.75 -7.94
CA ASP A 24 -15.37 -6.07 -8.36
C ASP A 24 -15.85 -6.85 -7.12
N HIS A 25 -17.17 -6.95 -6.98
CA HIS A 25 -17.80 -7.59 -5.83
C HIS A 25 -17.71 -9.13 -5.87
N ALA A 26 -17.23 -9.74 -6.95
CA ALA A 26 -17.00 -11.17 -7.00
C ALA A 26 -15.71 -11.60 -6.28
N HIS A 27 -14.80 -10.66 -6.04
CA HIS A 27 -13.49 -10.95 -5.45
C HIS A 27 -13.43 -10.63 -3.96
N ALA A 28 -13.23 -11.66 -3.13
CA ALA A 28 -13.15 -11.52 -1.68
C ALA A 28 -12.05 -10.54 -1.22
N SER A 29 -10.93 -10.45 -1.95
CA SER A 29 -9.87 -9.48 -1.66
C SER A 29 -10.33 -8.04 -1.81
N VAL A 30 -11.15 -7.74 -2.84
CA VAL A 30 -11.70 -6.40 -3.07
C VAL A 30 -12.63 -6.01 -1.93
N ILE A 31 -13.52 -6.91 -1.53
CA ILE A 31 -14.43 -6.70 -0.39
C ILE A 31 -13.62 -6.45 0.89
N SER A 32 -12.61 -7.28 1.16
CA SER A 32 -11.76 -7.17 2.35
C SER A 32 -11.01 -5.84 2.41
N VAL A 33 -10.43 -5.38 1.29
CA VAL A 33 -9.72 -4.09 1.26
C VAL A 33 -10.68 -2.92 1.42
N SER A 34 -11.87 -2.96 0.80
CA SER A 34 -12.91 -1.94 1.02
C SER A 34 -13.37 -1.88 2.48
N GLN A 35 -13.49 -3.03 3.16
CA GLN A 35 -13.81 -3.06 4.59
C GLN A 35 -12.67 -2.50 5.46
N SER A 36 -11.42 -2.71 5.07
CA SER A 36 -10.26 -2.06 5.71
C SER A 36 -10.34 -0.54 5.59
N ASP A 37 -10.64 -0.02 4.40
CA ASP A 37 -10.79 1.43 4.18
C ASP A 37 -11.90 2.05 5.03
N LEU A 38 -13.05 1.39 5.13
CA LEU A 38 -14.13 1.83 6.03
C LEU A 38 -13.72 1.76 7.51
N THR A 39 -12.91 0.77 7.88
CA THR A 39 -12.36 0.66 9.24
C THR A 39 -11.41 1.81 9.53
N MET A 40 -10.54 2.17 8.58
CA MET A 40 -9.65 3.32 8.68
C MET A 40 -10.42 4.63 8.82
N LEU A 41 -11.47 4.82 8.02
CA LEU A 41 -12.39 5.97 8.12
C LEU A 41 -13.03 6.08 9.50
N ALA A 42 -13.49 4.97 10.06
CA ALA A 42 -14.20 4.96 11.34
C ALA A 42 -13.30 5.20 12.57
N HIS A 43 -12.05 4.73 12.53
CA HIS A 43 -11.20 4.70 13.73
C HIS A 43 -9.97 5.61 13.66
N THR A 44 -9.58 6.08 12.47
CA THR A 44 -8.36 6.87 12.28
C THR A 44 -8.68 8.19 11.59
N HIS A 45 -8.40 9.31 12.26
CA HIS A 45 -8.63 10.62 11.68
C HIS A 45 -7.76 10.84 10.43
N GLY A 46 -8.39 10.91 9.25
CA GLY A 46 -7.72 11.08 7.95
C GLY A 46 -7.06 9.81 7.40
N GLY A 47 -7.27 8.65 8.03
CA GLY A 47 -6.80 7.36 7.52
C GLY A 47 -7.58 6.91 6.30
N LYS A 48 -6.87 6.34 5.31
CA LYS A 48 -7.45 5.71 4.12
C LYS A 48 -6.50 4.66 3.55
N GLU A 49 -7.07 3.66 2.88
CA GLU A 49 -6.32 2.80 1.97
C GLU A 49 -5.97 3.58 0.70
N ARG A 50 -4.95 3.12 -0.03
CA ARG A 50 -4.46 3.83 -1.23
C ARG A 50 -4.43 2.92 -2.44
N SER A 51 -4.68 3.52 -3.59
CA SER A 51 -4.46 2.88 -4.89
C SER A 51 -2.97 2.76 -5.20
N GLU A 52 -2.63 1.88 -6.14
CA GLU A 52 -1.26 1.74 -6.64
C GLU A 52 -0.70 3.08 -7.14
N HIS A 53 -1.52 3.86 -7.84
CA HIS A 53 -1.11 5.16 -8.37
C HIS A 53 -0.73 6.15 -7.26
N GLU A 54 -1.52 6.22 -6.18
CA GLU A 54 -1.21 7.07 -5.03
C GLU A 54 0.06 6.62 -4.31
N PHE A 55 0.29 5.32 -4.16
CA PHE A 55 1.56 4.82 -3.61
C PHE A 55 2.74 5.24 -4.48
N ARG A 56 2.65 5.07 -5.81
CA ARG A 56 3.70 5.50 -6.74
C ARG A 56 3.96 7.00 -6.63
N ALA A 57 2.91 7.82 -6.59
CA ALA A 57 3.04 9.26 -6.41
C ALA A 57 3.78 9.61 -5.10
N LEU A 58 3.40 8.98 -3.98
CA LEU A 58 4.05 9.18 -2.68
C LEU A 58 5.53 8.78 -2.69
N ALA A 59 5.89 7.67 -3.35
CA ALA A 59 7.28 7.27 -3.48
C ALA A 59 8.09 8.32 -4.25
N ILE A 60 7.57 8.82 -5.37
CA ILE A 60 8.22 9.88 -6.16
C ILE A 60 8.35 11.17 -5.35
N GLU A 61 7.29 11.62 -4.68
CA GLU A 61 7.30 12.82 -3.84
C GLU A 61 8.30 12.71 -2.68
N ALA A 62 8.49 11.51 -2.13
CA ALA A 62 9.48 11.23 -1.09
C ALA A 62 10.92 11.06 -1.61
N GLY A 63 11.15 11.18 -2.92
CA GLY A 63 12.48 11.12 -3.54
C GLY A 63 12.97 9.73 -3.94
N PHE A 64 12.07 8.73 -3.96
CA PHE A 64 12.36 7.41 -4.53
C PHE A 64 12.16 7.43 -6.05
N LYS A 65 12.86 6.57 -6.78
CA LYS A 65 12.70 6.40 -8.23
C LYS A 65 11.44 5.62 -8.62
N GLY A 66 10.91 4.81 -7.69
CA GLY A 66 9.73 3.99 -7.96
C GLY A 66 9.45 2.97 -6.88
N ILE A 67 8.55 2.05 -7.21
CA ILE A 67 8.10 0.96 -6.33
C ILE A 67 8.17 -0.36 -7.08
N ASN A 68 8.77 -1.37 -6.44
CA ASN A 68 8.65 -2.78 -6.82
C ASN A 68 7.56 -3.45 -5.97
N PHE A 69 6.61 -4.13 -6.62
CA PHE A 69 5.58 -4.93 -5.97
C PHE A 69 6.05 -6.38 -5.88
N VAL A 70 6.45 -6.81 -4.69
CA VAL A 70 7.18 -8.07 -4.49
C VAL A 70 6.23 -9.26 -4.41
N CYS A 71 5.25 -9.20 -3.51
CA CYS A 71 4.25 -10.24 -3.32
C CYS A 71 2.98 -9.72 -2.65
N CYS A 72 1.92 -10.51 -2.70
CA CYS A 72 0.65 -10.24 -2.04
C CYS A 72 0.23 -11.44 -1.19
N VAL A 73 -0.04 -11.21 0.09
CA VAL A 73 -0.47 -12.24 1.05
C VAL A 73 -1.61 -11.67 1.88
N CYS A 74 -2.74 -12.37 1.95
CA CYS A 74 -3.92 -11.94 2.72
C CYS A 74 -4.37 -10.50 2.40
N SER A 75 -4.36 -10.12 1.12
CA SER A 75 -4.69 -8.76 0.62
C SER A 75 -3.69 -7.66 0.97
N PHE A 76 -2.59 -7.97 1.67
CA PHE A 76 -1.49 -7.05 1.91
C PHE A 76 -0.39 -7.24 0.87
N TRP A 77 0.05 -6.14 0.29
CA TRP A 77 1.17 -6.08 -0.63
C TRP A 77 2.46 -5.74 0.08
N VAL A 78 3.52 -6.47 -0.23
CA VAL A 78 4.90 -6.10 0.11
C VAL A 78 5.46 -5.27 -1.03
N MET A 79 5.80 -4.03 -0.73
CA MET A 79 6.29 -3.03 -1.68
C MET A 79 7.66 -2.54 -1.27
N GLU A 80 8.60 -2.47 -2.20
CA GLU A 80 9.92 -1.88 -1.99
C GLU A 80 9.99 -0.53 -2.70
N PHE A 81 10.26 0.53 -1.94
CA PHE A 81 10.49 1.87 -2.47
C PHE A 81 11.99 2.00 -2.78
N CYS A 82 12.31 2.14 -4.06
CA CYS A 82 13.68 2.08 -4.57
C CYS A 82 14.28 3.47 -4.76
N LYS A 83 15.53 3.68 -4.32
CA LYS A 83 16.27 4.94 -4.53
C LYS A 83 16.75 5.15 -5.95
#